data_AF-A0A7J9W9K4-F1
#
_entry.id   AF-A0A7J9W9K4-F1
#
_cell.length_a   1.000
_cell.length_b   1.000
_cell.length_c   1.000
_cell.angle_alpha   90.00
_cell.angle_beta   90.00
_cell.angle_gamma   90.00
#
_symmetry.space_group_name_H-M   'P 1'
#
loop_
_entity.id
_entity.type
_entity.pdbx_description
1 polymer ?
#
loop_
_entity_poly.entity_id
_entity_poly.type
_entity_poly.pdbx_seq_one_letter_code
_entity_poly.pdbx_strand_id
1 'polypeptide(L)'
;MSAKSEYEAAYFTLLRAREERETLLRYAEFLEDEQQRLDRFAAETRDLLDELPRRVTKPIATTSKGVLEAVGRRRAAVLDERKRMGDRIANAERFVEECELEVDALR
;
A
#
# COMPACT_ATOMS: atom_id res chain seq x y z
N MET A 1 38.44 8.77 -9.26
CA MET A 1 38.13 8.11 -7.98
C MET A 1 38.86 6.77 -7.96
N SER A 2 39.06 6.13 -6.81
CA SER A 2 39.65 4.78 -6.79
C SER A 2 38.56 3.77 -7.17
N ALA A 3 38.90 2.69 -7.88
CA ALA A 3 37.97 1.61 -8.21
C ALA A 3 37.23 1.07 -6.95
N LYS A 4 37.92 1.07 -5.80
CA LYS A 4 37.32 0.73 -4.50
C LYS A 4 36.20 1.70 -4.07
N SER A 5 36.40 2.99 -4.31
CA SER A 5 35.41 4.03 -3.97
C SER A 5 34.19 3.99 -4.89
N GLU A 6 34.38 3.60 -6.16
CA GLU A 6 33.28 3.43 -7.13
C GLU A 6 32.45 2.20 -6.78
N TYR A 7 33.10 1.08 -6.46
CA TYR A 7 32.42 -0.12 -5.95
C TYR A 7 31.63 0.15 -4.66
N GLU A 8 32.23 0.82 -3.67
CA GLU A 8 31.54 1.15 -2.41
C GLU A 8 30.30 2.02 -2.65
N ALA A 9 30.39 3.01 -3.54
CA ALA A 9 29.25 3.85 -3.90
C ALA A 9 28.12 3.04 -4.57
N ALA A 10 28.45 2.19 -5.55
CA ALA A 10 27.48 1.33 -6.22
C ALA A 10 26.81 0.36 -5.22
N TYR A 11 27.59 -0.21 -4.30
CA TYR A 11 27.08 -1.12 -3.28
C TYR A 11 26.09 -0.45 -2.32
N PHE A 12 26.37 0.79 -1.86
CA PHE A 12 25.43 1.52 -1.01
C PHE A 12 24.14 1.90 -1.76
N THR A 13 24.24 2.24 -3.05
CA THR A 13 23.06 2.48 -3.90
C THR A 13 22.19 1.21 -3.99
N LEU A 14 22.81 0.05 -4.22
CA LEU A 14 22.10 -1.23 -4.24
C LEU A 14 21.40 -1.56 -2.91
N LEU A 15 22.08 -1.34 -1.78
CA LEU A 15 21.49 -1.56 -0.46
C LEU A 15 20.23 -0.71 -0.27
N ARG A 16 20.32 0.58 -0.59
CA ARG A 16 19.18 1.50 -0.51
C ARG A 16 18.05 1.09 -1.46
N ALA A 17 18.37 0.71 -2.70
CA ALA A 17 17.37 0.25 -3.66
C ALA A 17 16.58 -0.96 -3.14
N ARG A 18 17.27 -1.91 -2.49
CA ARG A 18 16.64 -3.09 -1.87
C ARG A 18 15.73 -2.72 -0.70
N GLU A 19 16.15 -1.80 0.16
CA GLU A 19 15.33 -1.30 1.28
C GLU A 19 14.07 -0.57 0.80
N GLU A 20 14.20 0.23 -0.26
CA GLU A 20 13.08 0.93 -0.89
C GLU A 20 12.07 -0.07 -1.49
N ARG A 21 12.56 -1.08 -2.22
CA ARG A 21 11.72 -2.19 -2.74
C ARG A 21 10.99 -2.92 -1.61
N GLU A 22 11.69 -3.29 -0.55
CA GLU A 22 11.08 -3.99 0.60
C GLU A 22 10.00 -3.14 1.27
N THR A 23 10.23 -1.83 1.39
CA THR A 23 9.26 -0.89 1.94
C THR A 23 8.01 -0.82 1.07
N LEU A 24 8.15 -0.83 -0.26
CA LEU A 24 7.01 -0.89 -1.18
C LEU A 24 6.22 -2.19 -1.04
N LEU A 25 6.89 -3.34 -0.90
CA LEU A 25 6.22 -4.63 -0.69
C LEU A 25 5.40 -4.63 0.61
N ARG A 26 6.01 -4.23 1.73
CA ARG A 26 5.28 -4.09 3.01
C ARG A 26 4.12 -3.12 2.92
N TYR A 27 4.29 -2.02 2.18
CA TYR A 27 3.21 -1.06 2.00
C TYR A 27 2.06 -1.64 1.15
N ALA A 28 2.36 -2.44 0.13
CA ALA A 28 1.36 -3.13 -0.67
C ALA A 28 0.56 -4.16 0.17
N GLU A 29 1.23 -4.93 1.03
CA GLU A 29 0.58 -5.83 2.00
C GLU A 29 -0.36 -5.06 2.94
N PHE A 30 0.12 -3.95 3.52
CA PHE A 30 -0.71 -3.09 4.35
C PHE A 30 -1.96 -2.59 3.61
N LEU A 31 -1.84 -2.19 2.35
CA LEU A 31 -2.98 -1.70 1.56
C LEU A 31 -4.00 -2.81 1.27
N GLU A 32 -3.54 -4.04 1.09
CA GLU A 32 -4.42 -5.20 0.93
C GLU A 32 -5.21 -5.49 2.21
N ASP A 33 -4.52 -5.58 3.34
CA ASP A 33 -5.14 -5.80 4.65
C ASP A 33 -6.12 -4.68 5.00
N GLU A 34 -5.74 -3.42 4.71
CA GLU A 34 -6.59 -2.26 4.93
C GLU A 34 -7.85 -2.32 4.06
N GLN A 35 -7.73 -2.71 2.79
CA GLN A 35 -8.91 -2.88 1.95
C GLN A 35 -9.84 -3.97 2.51
N GLN A 36 -9.30 -5.14 2.86
CA GLN A 36 -10.08 -6.24 3.43
C GLN A 36 -10.81 -5.80 4.71
N ARG A 37 -10.12 -5.04 5.58
CA ARG A 37 -10.69 -4.49 6.81
C ARG A 37 -11.86 -3.53 6.52
N LEU A 38 -11.71 -2.64 5.56
CA LEU A 38 -12.75 -1.67 5.19
C LEU A 38 -13.95 -2.34 4.50
N ASP A 39 -13.68 -3.31 3.62
CA ASP A 39 -14.71 -4.10 2.95
C ASP A 39 -15.53 -4.91 3.98
N ARG A 40 -14.85 -5.54 4.95
CA ARG A 40 -15.49 -6.25 6.06
C ARG A 40 -16.36 -5.31 6.90
N PHE A 41 -15.82 -4.18 7.34
CA PHE A 41 -16.57 -3.20 8.13
C PHE A 41 -17.84 -2.73 7.40
N ALA A 42 -17.73 -2.46 6.10
CA ALA A 42 -18.85 -2.00 5.29
C ALA A 42 -19.93 -3.09 5.10
N ALA A 43 -19.51 -4.36 4.95
CA ALA A 43 -20.42 -5.50 4.86
C ALA A 43 -21.14 -5.74 6.21
N GLU A 44 -20.39 -5.88 7.30
CA GLU A 44 -20.95 -6.10 8.65
C GLU A 44 -21.91 -4.98 9.05
N THR A 45 -21.57 -3.71 8.75
CA THR A 45 -22.47 -2.59 9.06
C THR A 45 -23.75 -2.64 8.25
N ARG A 46 -23.70 -3.08 6.98
CA ARG A 46 -24.89 -3.23 6.14
C ARG A 46 -25.79 -4.35 6.69
N ASP A 47 -25.21 -5.51 6.97
CA ASP A 47 -25.94 -6.68 7.45
C ASP A 47 -26.64 -6.36 8.77
N LEU A 48 -25.95 -5.71 9.72
CA LEU A 48 -26.54 -5.26 10.98
C LEU A 48 -27.67 -4.24 10.81
N LEU A 49 -27.59 -3.36 9.82
CA LEU A 49 -28.65 -2.37 9.56
C LEU A 49 -29.89 -3.00 8.93
N ASP A 50 -29.70 -4.04 8.10
CA ASP A 50 -30.79 -4.77 7.43
C ASP A 50 -31.62 -5.61 8.41
N GLU A 51 -31.02 -6.07 9.52
CA GLU A 51 -31.72 -6.77 10.60
C GLU A 51 -32.57 -5.86 11.49
N LEU A 52 -32.33 -4.55 11.46
CA LEU A 52 -33.00 -3.59 12.35
C LEU A 52 -34.35 -3.09 11.79
N PRO A 53 -35.37 -2.91 12.65
CA PRO A 53 -36.61 -2.26 12.24
C PRO A 53 -36.35 -0.84 11.71
N ARG A 54 -37.01 -0.47 10.60
CA ARG A 54 -36.84 0.84 9.92
C ARG A 54 -36.92 2.07 10.84
N ARG A 55 -37.70 2.00 11.92
CA ARG A 55 -37.85 3.09 12.91
C ARG A 55 -36.56 3.37 13.67
N VAL A 56 -35.70 2.36 13.82
CA VAL A 56 -34.40 2.42 14.53
C VAL A 56 -33.27 2.73 13.54
N THR A 57 -33.37 2.24 12.30
CA THR A 57 -32.35 2.46 11.25
C THR A 57 -32.14 3.95 10.94
N LYS A 58 -33.21 4.77 10.88
CA LYS A 58 -33.12 6.18 10.48
C LYS A 58 -32.30 7.05 11.46
N PRO A 59 -32.51 6.98 12.80
CA PRO A 59 -31.63 7.64 13.76
C PRO A 59 -30.17 7.18 13.65
N ILE A 60 -29.94 5.87 13.56
CA ILE A 60 -28.58 5.30 13.48
C ILE A 60 -27.88 5.79 12.21
N ALA A 61 -28.54 5.75 11.05
CA ALA A 61 -27.99 6.24 9.80
C ALA A 61 -27.59 7.71 9.87
N THR A 62 -28.31 8.52 10.65
CA THR A 62 -28.01 9.94 10.81
C THR A 62 -26.75 10.16 11.64
N THR A 63 -26.55 9.39 12.71
CA THR A 63 -25.36 9.50 13.58
C THR A 63 -24.14 8.82 12.98
N SER A 64 -24.32 7.73 12.23
CA SER A 64 -23.22 6.97 11.61
C SER A 64 -22.79 7.51 10.25
N LYS A 65 -23.56 8.41 9.61
CA LYS A 65 -23.28 8.96 8.27
C LYS A 65 -21.85 9.45 8.11
N GLY A 66 -21.34 10.26 9.05
CA GLY A 66 -19.99 10.82 8.95
C GLY A 66 -18.89 9.75 8.97
N VAL A 67 -19.10 8.69 9.75
CA VAL A 67 -18.17 7.54 9.81
C VAL A 67 -18.21 6.77 8.49
N LEU A 68 -19.40 6.47 7.97
CA LEU A 68 -19.56 5.76 6.70
C LEU A 68 -18.96 6.51 5.52
N GLU A 69 -19.12 7.84 5.47
CA GLU A 69 -18.48 8.68 4.47
C GLU A 69 -16.94 8.67 4.60
N ALA A 70 -16.41 8.71 5.83
CA ALA A 70 -14.97 8.63 6.06
C ALA A 70 -14.40 7.28 5.62
N VAL A 71 -15.10 6.17 5.92
CA VAL A 71 -14.75 4.82 5.45
C VAL A 71 -14.78 4.76 3.92
N GLY A 72 -15.83 5.32 3.29
CA GLY A 72 -15.93 5.39 1.83
C GLY A 72 -14.76 6.15 1.18
N ARG A 73 -14.40 7.31 1.72
CA ARG A 73 -13.23 8.09 1.27
C ARG A 73 -11.93 7.32 1.44
N ARG A 74 -11.73 6.68 2.59
CA ARG A 74 -10.54 5.88 2.88
C ARG A 74 -10.42 4.71 1.91
N ARG A 75 -11.52 4.00 1.66
CA ARG A 75 -11.58 2.89 0.69
C ARG A 75 -11.21 3.34 -0.72
N ALA A 76 -11.74 4.49 -1.16
CA ALA A 76 -11.40 5.05 -2.47
C ALA A 76 -9.90 5.37 -2.57
N ALA A 77 -9.31 5.98 -1.54
CA ALA A 77 -7.88 6.28 -1.50
C ALA A 77 -7.02 5.01 -1.52
N VAL A 78 -7.40 3.98 -0.76
CA VAL A 78 -6.68 2.68 -0.75
C VAL A 78 -6.74 2.02 -2.12
N LEU A 79 -7.90 1.98 -2.76
CA LEU A 79 -8.05 1.40 -4.11
C LEU A 79 -7.22 2.15 -5.15
N ASP A 80 -7.21 3.49 -5.10
CA ASP A 80 -6.41 4.32 -5.99
C ASP A 80 -4.91 4.08 -5.80
N GLU A 81 -4.45 3.99 -4.55
CA GLU A 81 -3.05 3.71 -4.25
C GLU A 81 -2.63 2.30 -4.68
N ARG A 82 -3.46 1.28 -4.41
CA ARG A 82 -3.21 -0.11 -4.86
C ARG A 82 -3.03 -0.21 -6.36
N LYS A 83 -3.80 0.53 -7.16
CA LYS A 83 -3.67 0.53 -8.63
C LYS A 83 -2.29 0.98 -9.10
N ARG A 84 -1.63 1.86 -8.34
CA ARG A 84 -0.29 2.39 -8.67
C ARG A 84 0.84 1.54 -8.10
N MET A 85 0.56 0.62 -7.17
CA MET A 85 1.60 -0.17 -6.50
C MET A 85 2.32 -1.12 -7.44
N GLY A 86 1.59 -1.75 -8.36
CA GLY A 86 2.20 -2.68 -9.33
C GLY A 86 3.33 -2.01 -10.11
N ASP A 87 3.05 -0.86 -10.71
CA ASP A 87 4.04 -0.10 -11.48
C ASP A 87 5.21 0.37 -10.60
N ARG A 88 4.94 0.82 -9.37
CA ARG A 88 5.99 1.27 -8.43
C ARG A 88 6.92 0.13 -8.01
N ILE A 89 6.37 -1.04 -7.72
CA ILE A 89 7.14 -2.23 -7.36
C ILE A 89 7.97 -2.69 -8.55
N ALA A 90 7.37 -2.81 -9.74
CA ALA A 90 8.08 -3.21 -10.95
C ALA A 90 9.23 -2.24 -11.30
N ASN A 91 9.04 -0.94 -11.07
CA ASN A 91 10.11 0.05 -11.25
C ASN A 91 11.24 -0.14 -10.24
N ALA A 92 10.92 -0.39 -8.96
CA ALA A 92 11.92 -0.64 -7.94
C ALA A 92 12.68 -1.95 -8.16
N GLU A 93 12.01 -3.00 -8.64
CA GLU A 93 12.62 -4.28 -9.02
C GLU A 93 13.63 -4.10 -10.14
N ARG A 94 13.24 -3.42 -11.24
CA ARG A 94 14.16 -3.11 -12.35
C ARG A 94 15.36 -2.29 -11.88
N PHE A 95 15.14 -1.30 -11.02
CA PHE A 95 16.23 -0.49 -10.49
C PHE A 95 17.21 -1.31 -9.63
N VAL A 96 16.70 -2.25 -8.82
CA VAL A 96 17.55 -3.18 -8.08
C VAL A 96 18.38 -4.04 -9.04
N GLU A 97 17.78 -4.58 -10.10
CA GLU A 97 18.48 -5.37 -11.12
C GLU A 97 19.60 -4.56 -11.80
N GLU A 98 19.33 -3.30 -12.16
CA GLU A 98 20.34 -2.38 -12.73
C GLU A 98 21.52 -2.17 -11.77
N CYS A 99 21.23 -1.92 -10.48
CA CYS A 99 22.27 -1.76 -9.47
C CYS A 99 23.07 -3.05 -9.21
N GLU A 100 22.44 -4.22 -9.29
CA GLU A 100 23.13 -5.52 -9.15
C GLU A 100 24.14 -5.71 -10.28
N LEU A 101 23.73 -5.45 -11.53
CA LEU A 101 24.61 -5.51 -12.69
C LEU A 101 25.79 -4.53 -12.59
N GLU A 102 25.55 -3.32 -12.10
CA GLU A 102 26.61 -2.31 -11.92
C GLU A 102 27.61 -2.73 -10.85
N VAL A 103 27.15 -3.21 -9.69
CA VAL A 103 28.02 -3.71 -8.61
C VAL A 103 28.85 -4.91 -9.08
N ASP A 104 28.25 -5.84 -9.81
CA ASP A 104 28.94 -7.01 -10.35
C ASP A 104 30.00 -6.63 -11.40
N ALA A 105 29.77 -5.59 -12.20
CA ALA A 105 30.75 -5.08 -13.17
C ALA A 105 31.95 -4.39 -12.52
N LEU A 106 31.79 -3.84 -11.31
CA LEU A 106 32.83 -3.13 -10.55
C LEU A 106 33.61 -4.05 -9.59
N ARG A 107 33.22 -5.32 -9.49
CA ARG A 107 33.80 -6.32 -8.58
C ARG A 107 35.03 -7.01 -9.17
#